data_AF-A0A3D3JL57-F1
#
_entry.id   AF-A0A3D3JL57-F1
#
_cell.length_a   1.000
_cell.length_b   1.000
_cell.length_c   1.000
_cell.angle_alpha   90.00
_cell.angle_beta   90.00
_cell.angle_gamma   90.00
#
_symmetry.space_group_name_H-M   'P 1'
#
loop_
_entity.id
_entity.type
_entity.pdbx_description
1 polymer ?
#
loop_
_entity_poly.entity_id
_entity_poly.type
_entity_poly.pdbx_seq_one_letter_code
_entity_poly.pdbx_strand_id
1 'polypeptide(L)'
;MKIDRVFFLIHPACWALSNGRPDLAELQQLGTRRASFFAAEHWEQRVIELQKTFIGSLGQCDAMVIYPIGDTPPMLSLIETARTHLGDRCIVQQASINVEPAALHDMTEPIRHFLEDKVLEGRDEFWGVIPEHLHAEIHDDLRRAIAAHGQDWAPRALKVLAGNRIYADEIARESTRLGWEIDPNTVESVAFGEGFEQCAMAWKAMVGDYLGWARPIENDFQLSVSGAPCLFDAQFRERLDLDHDIRLFLWEKPNNLWLGFYARCRGRLHEPHYFANFAPGDTVIEAVDIADKVLWPAAGSVVTMTDDRLRVPVLSGLRMLPDEGPCYLIGCNHAYAQFRDLLAGALIEPVNLAPSTS
;
A
#
# COMPACT_ATOMS: atom_id res chain seq x y z
N MET A 1 -4.93 -12.34 27.01
CA MET A 1 -6.07 -11.48 26.61
C MET A 1 -6.42 -11.79 25.16
N LYS A 2 -7.59 -12.35 24.91
CA LYS A 2 -8.03 -12.75 23.57
C LYS A 2 -8.22 -11.55 22.64
N ILE A 3 -7.61 -11.60 21.46
CA ILE A 3 -7.76 -10.62 20.38
C ILE A 3 -8.28 -11.34 19.12
N ASP A 4 -9.48 -10.98 18.69
CA ASP A 4 -10.13 -11.55 17.51
C ASP A 4 -9.93 -10.69 16.27
N ARG A 5 -9.71 -9.37 16.45
CA ARG A 5 -9.51 -8.42 15.36
C ARG A 5 -8.38 -7.45 15.66
N VAL A 6 -7.53 -7.20 14.66
CA VAL A 6 -6.42 -6.23 14.74
C VAL A 6 -6.57 -5.16 13.67
N PHE A 7 -6.64 -3.91 14.11
CA PHE A 7 -6.75 -2.75 13.23
C PHE A 7 -5.39 -2.06 13.08
N PHE A 8 -5.03 -1.67 11.86
CA PHE A 8 -3.76 -1.05 11.53
C PHE A 8 -3.99 0.38 11.04
N LEU A 9 -3.64 1.35 11.86
CA LEU A 9 -3.75 2.77 11.53
C LEU A 9 -2.41 3.27 10.97
N ILE A 10 -2.32 3.42 9.65
CA ILE A 10 -1.07 3.67 8.93
C ILE A 10 -0.98 5.14 8.51
N HIS A 11 -0.01 5.87 9.09
CA HIS A 11 0.33 7.26 8.70
C HIS A 11 -0.87 8.23 8.58
N PRO A 12 -1.86 8.22 9.49
CA PRO A 12 -3.17 8.86 9.26
C PRO A 12 -3.18 10.40 9.18
N ALA A 13 -2.03 11.06 9.39
CA ALA A 13 -1.88 12.52 9.42
C ALA A 13 -0.71 13.01 8.55
N CYS A 14 -0.47 12.35 7.40
CA CYS A 14 0.63 12.66 6.49
C CYS A 14 0.49 14.06 5.86
N TRP A 15 -0.73 14.44 5.46
CA TRP A 15 -0.95 15.74 4.79
C TRP A 15 -0.77 16.90 5.78
N ALA A 16 -1.17 16.68 7.04
CA ALA A 16 -0.93 17.61 8.14
C ALA A 16 0.55 17.84 8.48
N LEU A 17 1.50 17.01 8.02
CA LEU A 17 2.94 17.24 8.24
C LEU A 17 3.41 18.59 7.70
N SER A 18 2.78 19.05 6.62
CA SER A 18 3.09 20.34 6.02
C SER A 18 2.59 21.53 6.84
N ASN A 19 1.76 21.30 7.87
CA ASN A 19 1.05 22.33 8.63
C ASN A 19 0.35 23.36 7.70
N GLY A 20 -0.31 22.88 6.65
CA GLY A 20 -0.98 23.70 5.63
C GLY A 20 -0.02 24.48 4.72
N ARG A 21 1.28 24.15 4.72
CA ARG A 21 2.34 24.83 3.95
C ARG A 21 3.19 23.80 3.19
N PRO A 22 2.63 23.13 2.17
CA PRO A 22 3.40 22.18 1.37
C PRO A 22 4.54 22.88 0.63
N ASP A 23 5.64 22.15 0.41
CA ASP A 23 6.69 22.60 -0.48
C ASP A 23 6.16 22.60 -1.93
N LEU A 24 6.02 23.79 -2.51
CA LEU A 24 5.48 23.94 -3.86
C LEU A 24 6.41 23.37 -4.94
N ALA A 25 7.73 23.38 -4.71
CA ALA A 25 8.68 22.81 -5.65
C ALA A 25 8.59 21.28 -5.65
N GLU A 26 8.46 20.67 -4.46
CA GLU A 26 8.24 19.23 -4.33
C GLU A 26 6.92 18.80 -4.97
N LEU A 27 5.82 19.51 -4.70
CA LEU A 27 4.53 19.24 -5.35
C LEU A 27 4.64 19.30 -6.88
N GLN A 28 5.37 20.28 -7.41
CA GLN A 28 5.58 20.41 -8.85
C GLN A 28 6.41 19.24 -9.42
N GLN A 29 7.45 18.80 -8.72
CA GLN A 29 8.26 17.64 -9.12
C GLN A 29 7.44 16.34 -9.12
N LEU A 30 6.54 16.19 -8.16
CA LEU A 30 5.62 15.05 -8.05
C LEU A 30 4.44 15.12 -9.03
N GLY A 31 4.29 16.21 -9.79
CA GLY A 31 3.13 16.44 -10.66
C GLY A 31 1.81 16.69 -9.91
N THR A 32 1.88 16.89 -8.59
CA THR A 32 0.72 17.10 -7.73
C THR A 32 0.26 18.56 -7.82
N ARG A 33 -0.99 18.77 -8.22
CA ARG A 33 -1.58 20.11 -8.23
C ARG A 33 -1.77 20.60 -6.80
N ARG A 34 -1.45 21.88 -6.55
CA ARG A 34 -1.68 22.53 -5.24
C ARG A 34 -3.12 22.38 -4.73
N ALA A 35 -4.10 22.46 -5.62
CA ALA A 35 -5.51 22.25 -5.25
C ALA A 35 -5.78 20.81 -4.78
N SER A 36 -5.12 19.82 -5.39
CA SER A 36 -5.25 18.42 -5.00
C SER A 36 -4.66 18.16 -3.62
N PHE A 37 -3.53 18.79 -3.31
CA PHE A 37 -2.94 18.74 -1.97
C PHE A 37 -3.95 19.19 -0.90
N PHE A 38 -4.53 20.38 -1.07
CA PHE A 38 -5.48 20.89 -0.09
C PHE A 38 -6.77 20.07 -0.03
N ALA A 39 -7.24 19.51 -1.15
CA ALA A 39 -8.39 18.62 -1.14
C ALA A 39 -8.13 17.34 -0.31
N ALA A 40 -6.95 16.74 -0.47
CA ALA A 40 -6.51 15.61 0.34
C ALA A 40 -6.35 15.98 1.82
N GLU A 41 -5.75 17.13 2.15
CA GLU A 41 -5.64 17.61 3.53
C GLU A 41 -7.01 17.84 4.20
N HIS A 42 -7.98 18.42 3.49
CA HIS A 42 -9.34 18.58 4.02
C HIS A 42 -10.07 17.24 4.17
N TRP A 43 -9.81 16.28 3.29
CA TRP A 43 -10.33 14.93 3.45
C TRP A 43 -9.71 14.24 4.67
N GLU A 44 -8.40 14.35 4.85
CA GLU A 44 -7.68 13.85 6.03
C GLU A 44 -8.31 14.36 7.33
N GLN A 45 -8.54 15.67 7.45
CA GLN A 45 -9.18 16.24 8.64
C GLN A 45 -10.54 15.61 8.96
N ARG A 46 -11.37 15.32 7.94
CA ARG A 46 -12.66 14.64 8.13
C ARG A 46 -12.49 13.18 8.53
N VAL A 47 -11.56 12.48 7.87
CA VAL A 47 -11.30 11.05 8.13
C VAL A 47 -10.70 10.85 9.51
N ILE A 48 -9.86 11.75 10.01
CA ILE A 48 -9.33 11.70 11.38
C ILE A 48 -10.46 11.66 12.42
N GLU A 49 -11.51 12.47 12.24
CA GLU A 49 -12.66 12.45 13.15
C GLU A 49 -13.49 11.15 13.02
N LEU A 50 -13.60 10.59 11.81
CA LEU A 50 -14.19 9.26 11.61
C LEU A 50 -13.36 8.16 12.28
N GLN A 51 -12.04 8.22 12.17
CA GLN A 51 -11.11 7.28 12.80
C GLN A 51 -11.20 7.36 14.33
N LYS A 52 -11.29 8.55 14.93
CA LYS A 52 -11.53 8.71 16.37
C LYS A 52 -12.86 8.09 16.80
N THR A 53 -13.92 8.35 16.03
CA THR A 53 -15.25 7.76 16.28
C THR A 53 -15.19 6.24 16.20
N PHE A 54 -14.51 5.70 15.17
CA PHE A 54 -14.29 4.28 14.99
C PHE A 54 -13.52 3.67 16.15
N ILE A 55 -12.41 4.28 16.59
CA ILE A 55 -11.63 3.86 17.76
C ILE A 55 -12.56 3.71 18.98
N GLY A 56 -13.40 4.71 19.25
CA GLY A 56 -14.34 4.68 20.38
C GLY A 56 -15.41 3.59 20.30
N SER A 57 -15.61 2.99 19.12
CA SER A 57 -16.55 1.88 18.90
C SER A 57 -15.94 0.49 19.10
N LEU A 58 -14.61 0.39 19.21
CA LEU A 58 -13.91 -0.88 19.33
C LEU A 58 -14.25 -1.60 20.65
N GLY A 59 -14.59 -2.88 20.53
CA GLY A 59 -14.96 -3.78 21.62
C GLY A 59 -13.75 -4.36 22.35
N GLN A 60 -13.98 -5.28 23.28
CA GLN A 60 -12.95 -5.80 24.19
C GLN A 60 -11.92 -6.73 23.54
N CYS A 61 -12.29 -7.40 22.44
CA CYS A 61 -11.42 -8.32 21.69
C CYS A 61 -10.78 -7.67 20.45
N ASP A 62 -10.86 -6.34 20.35
CA ASP A 62 -10.25 -5.57 19.27
C ASP A 62 -8.92 -4.99 19.75
N ALA A 63 -7.91 -4.99 18.89
CA ALA A 63 -6.65 -4.32 19.13
C ALA A 63 -6.32 -3.35 18.00
N MET A 64 -5.43 -2.39 18.29
CA MET A 64 -4.93 -1.44 17.31
C MET A 64 -3.41 -1.38 17.31
N VAL A 65 -2.84 -1.38 16.11
CA VAL A 65 -1.44 -1.06 15.85
C VAL A 65 -1.41 0.26 15.08
N ILE A 66 -0.67 1.24 15.58
CA ILE A 66 -0.55 2.56 14.96
C ILE A 66 0.86 2.69 14.40
N TYR A 67 0.98 3.02 13.12
CA TYR A 67 2.22 3.46 12.48
C TYR A 67 2.17 4.98 12.39
N PRO A 68 2.78 5.69 13.35
CA PRO A 68 2.73 7.14 13.36
C PRO A 68 3.57 7.72 12.22
N ILE A 69 3.20 8.91 11.76
CA ILE A 69 4.04 9.73 10.90
C ILE A 69 4.16 11.13 11.49
N GLY A 70 5.39 11.52 11.82
CA GLY A 70 5.67 12.77 12.55
C GLY A 70 4.98 12.84 13.93
N ASP A 71 4.95 14.05 14.49
CA ASP A 71 4.41 14.36 15.82
C ASP A 71 3.39 15.51 15.76
N THR A 72 2.66 15.61 14.66
CA THR A 72 1.65 16.67 14.46
C THR A 72 0.51 16.55 15.48
N PRO A 73 -0.17 17.67 15.84
CA PRO A 73 -1.29 17.62 16.77
C PRO A 73 -2.40 16.62 16.39
N PRO A 74 -2.80 16.47 15.10
CA PRO A 74 -3.76 15.45 14.69
C PRO A 74 -3.25 14.01 14.96
N MET A 75 -1.98 13.72 14.67
CA MET A 75 -1.36 12.41 14.92
C MET A 75 -1.35 12.09 16.42
N LEU A 76 -0.88 13.03 17.25
CA LEU A 76 -0.84 12.86 18.70
C LEU A 76 -2.23 12.66 19.30
N SER A 77 -3.24 13.39 18.80
CA SER A 77 -4.63 13.25 19.23
C SER A 77 -5.21 11.86 18.92
N LEU A 78 -4.89 11.27 17.76
CA LEU A 78 -5.29 9.90 17.42
C LEU A 78 -4.63 8.88 18.36
N ILE A 79 -3.33 9.01 18.61
CA ILE A 79 -2.61 8.13 19.53
C ILE A 79 -3.20 8.21 20.94
N GLU A 80 -3.46 9.42 21.45
CA GLU A 80 -4.07 9.63 22.76
C GLU A 80 -5.47 9.01 22.84
N THR A 81 -6.28 9.20 21.79
CA THR A 81 -7.63 8.60 21.70
C THR A 81 -7.56 7.08 21.77
N ALA A 82 -6.68 6.46 20.96
CA ALA A 82 -6.50 5.02 20.93
C ALA A 82 -5.98 4.47 22.26
N ARG A 83 -4.94 5.08 22.85
CA ARG A 83 -4.39 4.65 24.14
C ARG A 83 -5.41 4.76 25.27
N THR A 84 -6.20 5.84 25.30
CA THR A 84 -7.23 6.05 26.32
C THR A 84 -8.34 5.00 26.23
N HIS A 85 -8.80 4.67 25.03
CA HIS A 85 -9.91 3.73 24.83
C HIS A 85 -9.47 2.26 24.93
N LEU A 86 -8.31 1.92 24.36
CA LEU A 86 -7.85 0.54 24.20
C LEU A 86 -6.89 0.08 25.30
N GLY A 87 -6.17 1.01 25.96
CA GLY A 87 -5.12 0.69 26.93
C GLY A 87 -4.06 -0.23 26.32
N ASP A 88 -3.82 -1.36 26.99
CA ASP A 88 -2.85 -2.39 26.59
C ASP A 88 -3.21 -3.12 25.26
N ARG A 89 -4.36 -2.81 24.66
CA ARG A 89 -4.74 -3.27 23.30
C ARG A 89 -4.28 -2.32 22.20
N CYS A 90 -3.52 -1.27 22.53
CA CYS A 90 -2.93 -0.35 21.57
C CYS A 90 -1.40 -0.47 21.55
N ILE A 91 -0.84 -0.85 20.40
CA ILE A 91 0.59 -0.77 20.12
C ILE A 91 0.84 0.45 19.24
N VAL A 92 1.78 1.31 19.63
CA VAL A 92 2.25 2.41 18.79
C VAL A 92 3.66 2.07 18.36
N GLN A 93 3.82 1.82 17.07
CA GLN A 93 5.06 1.40 16.44
C GLN A 93 6.15 2.48 16.66
N GLN A 94 7.33 2.04 17.09
CA GLN A 94 8.46 2.91 17.47
C GLN A 94 9.67 2.75 16.56
N ALA A 95 9.80 1.63 15.84
CA ALA A 95 10.96 1.40 15.01
C ALA A 95 11.09 2.42 13.88
N SER A 96 12.31 2.91 13.69
CA SER A 96 12.65 3.77 12.57
C SER A 96 12.78 2.95 11.28
N ILE A 97 12.51 3.61 10.15
CA ILE A 97 12.86 3.06 8.84
C ILE A 97 13.90 3.98 8.22
N ASN A 98 15.06 3.44 7.88
CA ASN A 98 16.04 4.16 7.08
C ASN A 98 15.72 4.08 5.59
N VAL A 99 16.04 5.16 4.90
CA VAL A 99 16.02 5.20 3.43
C VAL A 99 17.20 4.37 2.93
N GLU A 100 16.99 3.67 1.84
CA GLU A 100 18.06 2.97 1.11
C GLU A 100 19.18 3.94 0.69
N PRO A 101 20.42 3.45 0.52
CA PRO A 101 21.53 4.26 0.03
C PRO A 101 21.19 5.03 -1.27
N ALA A 102 21.36 6.35 -1.26
CA ALA A 102 20.95 7.21 -2.39
C ALA A 102 21.65 6.84 -3.70
N ALA A 103 22.93 6.44 -3.62
CA ALA A 103 23.73 6.07 -4.78
C ALA A 103 23.16 4.88 -5.57
N LEU A 104 22.32 4.03 -4.94
CA LEU A 104 21.68 2.91 -5.62
C LEU A 104 20.72 3.34 -6.73
N HIS A 105 20.11 4.52 -6.65
CA HIS A 105 19.16 4.98 -7.65
C HIS A 105 19.79 5.25 -9.02
N ASP A 106 21.11 5.43 -9.06
CA ASP A 106 21.88 5.70 -10.28
C ASP A 106 22.69 4.48 -10.76
N MET A 107 22.55 3.32 -10.10
CA MET A 107 23.29 2.09 -10.40
C MET A 107 22.45 1.10 -11.21
N THR A 108 23.11 0.37 -12.12
CA THR A 108 22.55 -0.86 -12.70
C THR A 108 22.66 -1.99 -11.67
N GLU A 109 21.67 -2.87 -11.59
CA GLU A 109 21.64 -3.96 -10.60
C GLU A 109 21.83 -3.47 -9.14
N PRO A 110 21.07 -2.46 -8.69
CA PRO A 110 21.32 -1.81 -7.41
C PRO A 110 21.27 -2.78 -6.22
N ILE A 111 20.45 -3.83 -6.31
CA ILE A 111 20.33 -4.80 -5.23
C ILE A 111 21.58 -5.66 -5.09
N ARG A 112 22.27 -5.95 -6.20
CA ARG A 112 23.58 -6.63 -6.16
C ARG A 112 24.60 -5.78 -5.42
N HIS A 113 24.69 -4.50 -5.78
CA HIS A 113 25.58 -3.54 -5.13
C HIS A 113 25.30 -3.43 -3.63
N PHE A 114 24.03 -3.32 -3.23
CA PHE A 114 23.67 -3.28 -1.82
C PHE A 114 24.12 -4.52 -1.03
N LEU A 115 24.06 -5.71 -1.65
CA LEU A 115 24.45 -6.96 -0.99
C LEU A 115 25.96 -7.18 -0.96
N GLU A 116 26.68 -6.82 -2.02
CA GLU A 116 28.09 -7.19 -2.24
C GLU A 116 29.07 -6.07 -1.89
N ASP A 117 28.70 -4.80 -2.11
CA ASP A 117 29.57 -3.66 -1.87
C ASP A 117 29.53 -3.23 -0.41
N LYS A 118 30.51 -3.72 0.35
CA LYS A 118 30.64 -3.42 1.79
C LYS A 118 31.05 -1.98 2.09
N VAL A 119 31.50 -1.21 1.09
CA VAL A 119 31.92 0.18 1.27
C VAL A 119 30.93 1.17 0.67
N LEU A 120 29.75 0.70 0.23
CA LEU A 120 28.66 1.54 -0.24
C LEU A 120 28.19 2.49 0.88
N GLU A 121 28.32 3.79 0.63
CA GLU A 121 27.86 4.84 1.55
C GLU A 121 26.37 4.67 1.89
N GLY A 122 25.99 4.74 3.16
CA GLY A 122 24.60 4.55 3.60
C GLY A 122 24.24 3.08 3.90
N ARG A 123 25.06 2.11 3.49
CA ARG A 123 24.75 0.67 3.66
C ARG A 123 24.79 0.25 5.12
N ASP A 124 25.83 0.63 5.83
CA ASP A 124 25.98 0.25 7.24
C ASP A 124 24.97 1.01 8.11
N GLU A 125 24.61 2.25 7.75
CA GLU A 125 23.52 2.98 8.37
C GLU A 125 22.17 2.29 8.16
N PHE A 126 21.91 1.76 6.96
CA PHE A 126 20.70 1.00 6.67
C PHE A 126 20.62 -0.28 7.53
N TRP A 127 21.70 -1.07 7.61
CA TRP A 127 21.72 -2.28 8.43
C TRP A 127 21.73 -1.99 9.94
N GLY A 128 22.34 -0.87 10.35
CA GLY A 128 22.48 -0.49 11.75
C GLY A 128 21.16 -0.18 12.47
N VAL A 129 20.08 0.15 11.73
CA VAL A 129 18.74 0.33 12.32
C VAL A 129 17.89 -0.93 12.30
N ILE A 130 18.32 -1.97 11.60
CA ILE A 130 17.62 -3.26 11.54
C ILE A 130 18.12 -4.13 12.70
N PRO A 131 17.24 -4.66 13.57
CA PRO A 131 17.63 -5.65 14.57
C PRO A 131 18.42 -6.82 13.96
N GLU A 132 19.57 -7.15 14.57
CA GLU A 132 20.52 -8.14 14.03
C GLU A 132 19.88 -9.51 13.77
N HIS A 133 18.92 -9.92 14.60
CA HIS A 133 18.23 -11.20 14.44
C HIS A 133 17.37 -11.28 13.16
N LEU A 134 17.01 -10.13 12.56
CA LEU A 134 16.24 -10.06 11.31
C LEU A 134 17.12 -10.07 10.05
N HIS A 135 18.43 -9.88 10.18
CA HIS A 135 19.32 -9.73 9.00
C HIS A 135 19.30 -10.98 8.12
N ALA A 136 19.34 -12.17 8.73
CA ALA A 136 19.30 -13.44 7.99
C ALA A 136 17.98 -13.62 7.21
N GLU A 137 16.85 -13.25 7.81
CA GLU A 137 15.54 -13.37 7.17
C GLU A 137 15.39 -12.41 5.99
N ILE A 138 15.85 -11.16 6.16
CA ILE A 138 15.86 -10.15 5.08
C ILE A 138 16.78 -10.63 3.95
N HIS A 139 17.96 -11.16 4.26
CA HIS A 139 18.85 -11.74 3.25
C HIS A 139 18.18 -12.87 2.47
N ASP A 140 17.42 -13.74 3.15
CA ASP A 140 16.70 -14.83 2.48
C ASP A 140 15.53 -14.34 1.61
N ASP A 141 14.80 -13.31 2.04
CA ASP A 141 13.78 -12.66 1.21
C ASP A 141 14.40 -12.06 -0.06
N LEU A 142 15.55 -11.38 0.06
CA LEU A 142 16.29 -10.82 -1.06
C LEU A 142 16.79 -11.92 -2.00
N ARG A 143 17.38 -13.00 -1.49
CA ARG A 143 17.83 -14.13 -2.32
C ARG A 143 16.70 -14.75 -3.12
N ARG A 144 15.51 -14.96 -2.51
CA ARG A 144 14.33 -15.46 -3.21
C ARG A 144 13.87 -14.50 -4.30
N ALA A 145 13.81 -13.21 -4.00
CA ALA A 145 13.41 -12.19 -4.98
C ALA A 145 14.40 -12.13 -6.16
N ILE A 146 15.70 -12.21 -5.88
CA ILE A 146 16.76 -12.25 -6.89
C ILE A 146 16.63 -13.48 -7.78
N ALA A 147 16.40 -14.66 -7.19
CA ALA A 147 16.22 -15.89 -7.95
C ALA A 147 14.98 -15.84 -8.86
N ALA A 148 13.94 -15.11 -8.46
CA ALA A 148 12.69 -14.99 -9.21
C ALA A 148 12.72 -13.89 -10.29
N HIS A 149 13.43 -12.78 -10.05
CA HIS A 149 13.27 -11.55 -10.83
C HIS A 149 14.60 -10.90 -11.27
N GLY A 150 15.75 -11.46 -10.90
CA GLY A 150 17.03 -10.81 -11.08
C GLY A 150 17.29 -9.68 -10.08
N GLN A 151 18.23 -8.78 -10.39
CA GLN A 151 18.77 -7.80 -9.44
C GLN A 151 18.48 -6.34 -9.83
N ASP A 152 17.80 -6.12 -10.95
CA ASP A 152 17.56 -4.80 -11.53
C ASP A 152 16.13 -4.31 -11.25
N TRP A 153 15.85 -4.04 -9.97
CA TRP A 153 14.57 -3.49 -9.49
C TRP A 153 14.81 -2.34 -8.51
N ALA A 154 13.77 -1.54 -8.28
CA ALA A 154 13.89 -0.25 -7.60
C ALA A 154 14.50 -0.40 -6.18
N PRO A 155 15.54 0.40 -5.82
CA PRO A 155 16.17 0.36 -4.50
C PRO A 155 15.19 0.55 -3.34
N ARG A 156 14.12 1.33 -3.54
CA ARG A 156 13.07 1.59 -2.55
C ARG A 156 12.41 0.32 -2.00
N ALA A 157 12.42 -0.77 -2.75
CA ALA A 157 11.90 -2.06 -2.27
C ALA A 157 12.69 -2.62 -1.08
N LEU A 158 13.97 -2.25 -0.89
CA LEU A 158 14.74 -2.55 0.32
C LEU A 158 14.07 -1.95 1.56
N LYS A 159 13.66 -0.69 1.47
CA LYS A 159 12.95 0.02 2.54
C LYS A 159 11.63 -0.65 2.89
N VAL A 160 10.84 -1.02 1.87
CA VAL A 160 9.55 -1.71 2.06
C VAL A 160 9.74 -3.07 2.73
N LEU A 161 10.73 -3.85 2.28
CA LEU A 161 11.05 -5.15 2.85
C LEU A 161 11.48 -5.04 4.32
N ALA A 162 12.48 -4.21 4.60
CA ALA A 162 13.02 -4.03 5.95
C ALA A 162 11.95 -3.47 6.90
N GLY A 163 11.20 -2.45 6.46
CA GLY A 163 10.12 -1.86 7.26
C GLY A 163 9.06 -2.90 7.66
N ASN A 164 8.52 -3.65 6.70
CA ASN A 164 7.53 -4.69 7.01
C ASN A 164 8.08 -5.77 7.97
N ARG A 165 9.36 -6.14 7.84
CA ARG A 165 10.01 -7.11 8.75
C ARG A 165 10.13 -6.59 10.17
N ILE A 166 10.64 -5.37 10.32
CA ILE A 166 10.79 -4.72 11.63
C ILE A 166 9.43 -4.52 12.28
N TYR A 167 8.42 -4.11 11.50
CA TYR A 167 7.07 -3.91 11.98
C TYR A 167 6.45 -5.20 12.53
N ALA A 168 6.55 -6.29 11.77
CA ALA A 168 6.06 -7.58 12.23
C ALA A 168 6.78 -8.06 13.50
N ASP A 169 8.10 -7.90 13.58
CA ASP A 169 8.89 -8.25 14.77
C ASP A 169 8.47 -7.44 16.00
N GLU A 170 8.31 -6.12 15.85
CA GLU A 170 7.86 -5.24 16.93
C GLU A 170 6.45 -5.63 17.41
N ILE A 171 5.52 -5.87 16.49
CA ILE A 171 4.16 -6.32 16.83
C ILE A 171 4.21 -7.66 17.57
N ALA A 172 5.00 -8.63 17.10
CA ALA A 172 5.11 -9.95 17.73
C ALA A 172 5.67 -9.85 19.16
N ARG A 173 6.72 -9.06 19.37
CA ARG A 173 7.31 -8.84 20.69
C ARG A 173 6.35 -8.11 21.63
N GLU A 174 5.75 -7.01 21.19
CA GLU A 174 4.89 -6.20 22.03
C GLU A 174 3.57 -6.91 22.34
N SER A 175 2.97 -7.59 21.37
CA SER A 175 1.76 -8.41 21.60
C SER A 175 2.03 -9.53 22.61
N THR A 176 3.18 -10.20 22.53
CA THR A 176 3.61 -11.19 23.53
C THR A 176 3.79 -10.55 24.90
N ARG A 177 4.48 -9.41 24.99
CA ARG A 177 4.71 -8.68 26.25
C ARG A 177 3.39 -8.24 26.91
N LEU A 178 2.42 -7.82 26.11
CA LEU A 178 1.08 -7.39 26.55
C LEU A 178 0.11 -8.57 26.76
N GLY A 179 0.55 -9.81 26.52
CA GLY A 179 -0.24 -11.02 26.70
C GLY A 179 -1.42 -11.11 25.74
N TRP A 180 -1.29 -10.62 24.50
CA TRP A 180 -2.29 -10.82 23.46
C TRP A 180 -2.32 -12.29 23.04
N GLU A 181 -3.51 -12.85 22.97
CA GLU A 181 -3.78 -14.20 22.48
C GLU A 181 -4.48 -14.08 21.13
N ILE A 182 -3.73 -14.26 20.05
CA ILE A 182 -4.19 -14.17 18.66
C ILE A 182 -4.16 -15.58 18.05
N ASP A 183 -5.28 -16.03 17.47
CA ASP A 183 -5.28 -17.22 16.62
C ASP A 183 -4.93 -16.81 15.18
N PRO A 184 -3.76 -17.22 14.65
CA PRO A 184 -3.32 -16.83 13.31
C PRO A 184 -4.25 -17.31 12.19
N ASN A 185 -5.09 -18.32 12.42
CA ASN A 185 -5.99 -18.86 11.41
C ASN A 185 -7.31 -18.10 11.29
N THR A 186 -7.71 -17.40 12.36
CA THR A 186 -9.04 -16.78 12.45
C THR A 186 -9.01 -15.29 12.67
N VAL A 187 -7.88 -14.71 13.10
CA VAL A 187 -7.77 -13.27 13.33
C VAL A 187 -8.18 -12.48 12.08
N GLU A 188 -9.07 -11.53 12.27
CA GLU A 188 -9.42 -10.58 11.23
C GLU A 188 -8.50 -9.37 11.34
N SER A 189 -8.06 -8.84 10.21
CA SER A 189 -7.19 -7.68 10.22
C SER A 189 -7.56 -6.70 9.12
N VAL A 190 -7.54 -5.42 9.49
CA VAL A 190 -7.96 -4.32 8.62
C VAL A 190 -6.99 -3.15 8.79
N ALA A 191 -6.53 -2.60 7.69
CA ALA A 191 -5.69 -1.42 7.64
C ALA A 191 -6.42 -0.24 7.00
N PHE A 192 -6.13 0.95 7.54
CA PHE A 192 -6.62 2.21 7.03
C PHE A 192 -5.69 3.35 7.43
N GLY A 193 -5.82 4.50 6.78
CA GLY A 193 -4.99 5.67 7.03
C GLY A 193 -4.64 6.40 5.76
N GLU A 194 -3.44 6.95 5.67
CA GLU A 194 -3.05 7.74 4.51
C GLU A 194 -2.65 6.88 3.31
N GLY A 195 -3.00 7.41 2.14
CA GLY A 195 -2.59 6.90 0.85
C GLY A 195 -3.16 5.51 0.70
N PHE A 196 -4.48 5.42 0.48
CA PHE A 196 -5.15 4.14 0.28
C PHE A 196 -4.37 3.28 -0.73
N GLU A 197 -3.98 3.86 -1.86
CA GLU A 197 -3.15 3.29 -2.92
C GLU A 197 -1.62 3.44 -2.71
N GLN A 198 -1.19 3.83 -1.52
CA GLN A 198 0.20 4.08 -1.14
C GLN A 198 0.55 3.41 0.20
N CYS A 199 0.79 4.19 1.27
CA CYS A 199 1.27 3.74 2.57
C CYS A 199 0.37 2.66 3.19
N ALA A 200 -0.96 2.86 3.16
CA ALA A 200 -1.91 1.91 3.72
C ALA A 200 -1.92 0.55 3.00
N MET A 201 -1.37 0.45 1.78
CA MET A 201 -1.15 -0.82 1.09
C MET A 201 0.28 -1.35 1.31
N ALA A 202 1.31 -0.52 1.12
CA ALA A 202 2.70 -0.95 1.12
C ALA A 202 3.22 -1.43 2.50
N TRP A 203 2.87 -0.73 3.58
CA TRP A 203 3.46 -0.97 4.91
C TRP A 203 2.86 -2.16 5.66
N LYS A 204 1.77 -2.73 5.16
CA LYS A 204 1.13 -3.93 5.71
C LYS A 204 1.25 -5.16 4.82
N ALA A 205 1.65 -5.00 3.55
CA ALA A 205 1.52 -6.03 2.53
C ALA A 205 2.22 -7.36 2.88
N MET A 206 3.28 -7.30 3.69
CA MET A 206 4.03 -8.48 4.13
C MET A 206 3.87 -8.79 5.64
N VAL A 207 3.28 -7.87 6.41
CA VAL A 207 3.21 -7.97 7.89
C VAL A 207 2.41 -9.20 8.32
N GLY A 208 1.22 -9.42 7.75
CA GLY A 208 0.37 -10.57 8.10
C GLY A 208 1.10 -11.91 7.94
N ASP A 209 1.79 -12.09 6.82
CA ASP A 209 2.54 -13.33 6.57
C ASP A 209 3.79 -13.45 7.47
N TYR A 210 4.45 -12.34 7.84
CA TYR A 210 5.56 -12.38 8.80
C TYR A 210 5.08 -12.72 10.22
N LEU A 211 3.85 -12.34 10.56
CA LEU A 211 3.17 -12.74 11.80
C LEU A 211 2.57 -14.16 11.73
N GLY A 212 2.63 -14.80 10.56
CA GLY A 212 2.09 -16.15 10.33
C GLY A 212 0.57 -16.19 10.24
N TRP A 213 -0.10 -15.08 9.94
CA TRP A 213 -1.56 -15.03 9.83
C TRP A 213 -2.03 -15.59 8.48
N ALA A 214 -3.08 -16.42 8.53
CA ALA A 214 -3.61 -17.09 7.34
C ALA A 214 -4.33 -16.13 6.39
N ARG A 215 -4.97 -15.09 6.95
CA ARG A 215 -5.77 -14.11 6.20
C ARG A 215 -4.96 -12.83 5.94
N PRO A 216 -5.16 -12.19 4.78
CA PRO A 216 -4.53 -10.90 4.51
C PRO A 216 -5.09 -9.81 5.43
N ILE A 217 -4.29 -8.76 5.64
CA ILE A 217 -4.77 -7.52 6.27
C ILE A 217 -5.53 -6.74 5.20
N GLU A 218 -6.86 -6.66 5.31
CA GLU A 218 -7.73 -6.00 4.34
C GLU A 218 -7.58 -4.48 4.40
N ASN A 219 -7.95 -3.76 3.33
CA ASN A 219 -7.98 -2.30 3.33
C ASN A 219 -9.40 -1.77 3.53
N ASP A 220 -9.57 -0.82 4.45
CA ASP A 220 -10.80 -0.06 4.60
C ASP A 220 -10.64 1.34 3.98
N PHE A 221 -11.30 1.55 2.84
CA PHE A 221 -11.28 2.83 2.16
C PHE A 221 -12.01 3.93 2.93
N GLN A 222 -13.10 3.62 3.64
CA GLN A 222 -13.93 4.63 4.31
C GLN A 222 -13.19 5.31 5.46
N LEU A 223 -12.24 4.60 6.06
CA LEU A 223 -11.34 5.11 7.10
C LEU A 223 -9.98 5.57 6.55
N SER A 224 -9.80 5.61 5.23
CA SER A 224 -8.57 6.02 4.56
C SER A 224 -8.71 7.33 3.80
N VAL A 225 -7.57 7.93 3.47
CA VAL A 225 -7.45 9.11 2.62
C VAL A 225 -6.73 8.70 1.34
N SER A 226 -7.29 9.02 0.18
CA SER A 226 -6.59 8.85 -1.10
C SER A 226 -5.94 10.17 -1.52
N GLY A 227 -4.75 10.07 -2.12
CA GLY A 227 -4.10 11.21 -2.77
C GLY A 227 -4.57 11.41 -4.22
N ALA A 228 -5.29 10.43 -4.78
CA ALA A 228 -5.74 10.44 -6.16
C ALA A 228 -6.90 11.43 -6.37
N PRO A 229 -6.75 12.47 -7.21
CA PRO A 229 -7.79 13.46 -7.40
C PRO A 229 -9.06 12.88 -8.05
N CYS A 230 -8.93 11.84 -8.87
CA CYS A 230 -10.07 11.10 -9.40
C CYS A 230 -11.02 10.52 -8.34
N LEU A 231 -10.58 10.36 -7.08
CA LEU A 231 -11.37 9.82 -5.98
C LEU A 231 -11.99 10.87 -5.04
N PHE A 232 -11.66 12.15 -5.15
CA PHE A 232 -12.10 13.17 -4.17
C PHE A 232 -13.62 13.35 -4.06
N ASP A 233 -14.35 13.12 -5.15
CA ASP A 233 -15.81 13.18 -5.23
C ASP A 233 -16.45 11.79 -5.39
N ALA A 234 -15.66 10.72 -5.26
CA ALA A 234 -16.12 9.36 -5.45
C ALA A 234 -16.68 8.77 -4.15
N GLN A 235 -17.77 8.02 -4.26
CA GLN A 235 -18.36 7.22 -3.20
C GLN A 235 -17.96 5.76 -3.37
N PHE A 236 -17.31 5.19 -2.37
CA PHE A 236 -16.99 3.75 -2.36
C PHE A 236 -18.27 2.91 -2.40
N ARG A 237 -18.27 1.90 -3.27
CA ARG A 237 -19.41 1.01 -3.49
C ARG A 237 -19.14 -0.38 -2.97
N GLU A 238 -18.08 -1.02 -3.43
CA GLU A 238 -17.76 -2.38 -3.02
C GLU A 238 -16.28 -2.72 -3.23
N ARG A 239 -15.86 -3.77 -2.53
CA ARG A 239 -14.59 -4.47 -2.72
C ARG A 239 -14.93 -5.92 -3.06
N LEU A 240 -14.36 -6.43 -4.15
CA LEU A 240 -14.48 -7.82 -4.56
C LEU A 240 -13.16 -8.55 -4.34
N ASP A 241 -13.24 -9.76 -3.85
CA ASP A 241 -12.10 -10.67 -3.69
C ASP A 241 -11.87 -11.39 -5.02
N LEU A 242 -10.65 -11.27 -5.55
CA LEU A 242 -10.19 -11.99 -6.73
C LEU A 242 -9.08 -12.98 -6.33
N ASP A 243 -8.64 -13.80 -7.28
CA ASP A 243 -7.52 -14.72 -7.09
C ASP A 243 -6.22 -14.00 -6.70
N HIS A 244 -5.26 -14.75 -6.15
CA HIS A 244 -3.90 -14.25 -5.82
C HIS A 244 -3.87 -13.09 -4.81
N ASP A 245 -4.83 -13.06 -3.87
CA ASP A 245 -4.99 -12.00 -2.87
C ASP A 245 -5.18 -10.60 -3.47
N ILE A 246 -5.77 -10.54 -4.67
CA ILE A 246 -6.11 -9.29 -5.34
C ILE A 246 -7.51 -8.86 -4.91
N ARG A 247 -7.70 -7.55 -4.81
CA ARG A 247 -8.99 -6.91 -4.63
C ARG A 247 -9.28 -6.00 -5.81
N LEU A 248 -10.52 -6.03 -6.25
CA LEU A 248 -11.08 -4.98 -7.10
C LEU A 248 -11.90 -4.05 -6.22
N PHE A 249 -11.50 -2.79 -6.15
CA PHE A 249 -12.23 -1.74 -5.46
C PHE A 249 -13.03 -0.94 -6.48
N LEU A 250 -14.30 -0.65 -6.15
CA LEU A 250 -15.22 0.03 -7.03
C LEU A 250 -15.81 1.26 -6.34
N TRP A 251 -15.85 2.37 -7.07
CA TRP A 251 -16.47 3.61 -6.63
C TRP A 251 -17.42 4.18 -7.67
N GLU A 252 -18.32 5.02 -7.20
CA GLU A 252 -19.21 5.84 -8.03
C GLU A 252 -18.81 7.30 -7.93
N LYS A 253 -18.61 7.95 -9.07
CA LYS A 253 -18.51 9.40 -9.19
C LYS A 253 -19.86 10.02 -9.56
N PRO A 254 -20.03 11.34 -9.38
CA PRO A 254 -21.18 12.06 -9.93
C PRO A 254 -21.40 11.77 -11.42
N ASN A 255 -22.65 11.85 -11.86
CA ASN A 255 -23.08 11.59 -13.24
C ASN A 255 -22.94 10.11 -13.69
N ASN A 256 -23.05 9.15 -12.77
CA ASN A 256 -22.99 7.71 -13.06
C ASN A 256 -21.69 7.27 -13.76
N LEU A 257 -20.56 7.88 -13.39
CA LEU A 257 -19.24 7.43 -13.80
C LEU A 257 -18.71 6.43 -12.76
N TRP A 258 -18.19 5.31 -13.22
CA TRP A 258 -17.71 4.24 -12.32
C TRP A 258 -16.20 4.17 -12.35
N LEU A 259 -15.60 3.95 -11.18
CA LEU A 259 -14.17 3.79 -11.02
C LEU A 259 -13.84 2.37 -10.56
N GLY A 260 -12.78 1.79 -11.09
CA GLY A 260 -12.24 0.50 -10.68
C GLY A 260 -10.74 0.57 -10.43
N PHE A 261 -10.27 -0.19 -9.43
CA PHE A 261 -8.85 -0.28 -9.10
C PHE A 261 -8.49 -1.68 -8.62
N TYR A 262 -7.41 -2.25 -9.18
CA TYR A 262 -6.88 -3.54 -8.75
C TYR A 262 -5.66 -3.35 -7.86
N ALA A 263 -5.69 -3.95 -6.67
CA ALA A 263 -4.54 -3.98 -5.80
C ALA A 263 -4.42 -5.31 -5.06
N ARG A 264 -3.18 -5.71 -4.77
CA ARG A 264 -2.90 -6.84 -3.88
C ARG A 264 -3.08 -6.40 -2.43
N CYS A 265 -3.77 -7.22 -1.65
CA CYS A 265 -3.87 -7.00 -0.21
C CYS A 265 -2.70 -7.60 0.58
N ARG A 266 -1.98 -8.54 -0.02
CA ARG A 266 -0.86 -9.28 0.57
C ARG A 266 0.10 -9.72 -0.52
N GLY A 267 1.39 -9.84 -0.21
CA GLY A 267 2.34 -10.54 -1.08
C GLY A 267 3.77 -10.53 -0.58
N ARG A 268 4.64 -11.28 -1.27
CA ARG A 268 6.08 -11.36 -1.01
C ARG A 268 6.90 -10.80 -2.16
N LEU A 269 8.11 -10.35 -1.86
CA LEU A 269 9.02 -9.74 -2.83
C LEU A 269 9.48 -10.68 -3.97
N HIS A 270 9.31 -11.99 -3.84
CA HIS A 270 9.64 -12.98 -4.87
C HIS A 270 8.43 -13.46 -5.67
N GLU A 271 7.22 -13.06 -5.28
CA GLU A 271 6.01 -13.44 -5.99
C GLU A 271 5.88 -12.63 -7.28
N PRO A 272 5.25 -13.17 -8.34
CA PRO A 272 5.12 -12.46 -9.59
C PRO A 272 4.32 -11.16 -9.45
N HIS A 273 4.53 -10.25 -10.40
CA HIS A 273 3.61 -9.15 -10.65
C HIS A 273 2.37 -9.67 -11.36
N TYR A 274 1.27 -8.93 -11.31
CA TYR A 274 0.06 -9.34 -11.99
C TYR A 274 -0.50 -8.21 -12.87
N PHE A 275 -1.13 -8.62 -13.97
CA PHE A 275 -2.01 -7.78 -14.75
C PHE A 275 -3.42 -8.33 -14.73
N ALA A 276 -4.40 -7.43 -14.72
CA ALA A 276 -5.79 -7.75 -15.00
C ALA A 276 -6.04 -7.56 -16.51
N ASN A 277 -6.53 -8.62 -17.17
CA ASN A 277 -6.79 -8.62 -18.61
C ASN A 277 -8.27 -8.85 -18.89
N PHE A 278 -8.94 -7.90 -19.53
CA PHE A 278 -10.35 -8.02 -19.90
C PHE A 278 -10.60 -7.43 -21.29
N ALA A 279 -11.57 -7.99 -22.01
CA ALA A 279 -11.96 -7.46 -23.31
C ALA A 279 -12.99 -6.34 -23.08
N PRO A 280 -12.66 -5.05 -23.34
CA PRO A 280 -13.62 -3.97 -23.10
C PRO A 280 -14.81 -4.04 -24.07
N GLY A 281 -14.66 -4.65 -25.25
CA GLY A 281 -15.69 -4.66 -26.29
C GLY A 281 -16.04 -3.22 -26.70
N ASP A 282 -17.32 -2.88 -26.68
CA ASP A 282 -17.80 -1.52 -26.96
C ASP A 282 -17.67 -0.55 -25.76
N THR A 283 -17.14 -1.03 -24.62
CA THR A 283 -17.01 -0.25 -23.39
C THR A 283 -15.94 0.82 -23.54
N VAL A 284 -16.30 2.08 -23.28
CA VAL A 284 -15.34 3.18 -23.25
C VAL A 284 -14.69 3.23 -21.87
N ILE A 285 -13.43 2.79 -21.82
CA ILE A 285 -12.58 2.83 -20.63
C ILE A 285 -11.49 3.89 -20.81
N GLU A 286 -11.33 4.74 -19.81
CA GLU A 286 -10.15 5.57 -19.61
C GLU A 286 -9.35 5.01 -18.43
N ALA A 287 -8.02 5.04 -18.50
CA ALA A 287 -7.18 4.69 -17.36
C ALA A 287 -6.32 5.89 -16.97
N VAL A 288 -6.25 6.19 -15.67
CA VAL A 288 -5.46 7.31 -15.13
C VAL A 288 -4.56 6.85 -13.98
N ASP A 289 -3.44 7.53 -13.78
CA ASP A 289 -2.59 7.33 -12.59
C ASP A 289 -3.08 8.14 -11.38
N ILE A 290 -2.33 8.06 -10.28
CA ILE A 290 -2.61 8.79 -9.04
C ILE A 290 -2.58 10.32 -9.20
N ALA A 291 -1.96 10.85 -10.25
CA ALA A 291 -1.87 12.29 -10.53
C ALA A 291 -2.89 12.74 -11.60
N ASP A 292 -3.88 11.90 -11.93
CA ASP A 292 -4.83 12.06 -13.05
C ASP A 292 -4.16 12.14 -14.42
N LYS A 293 -2.94 11.63 -14.59
CA LYS A 293 -2.34 11.51 -15.91
C LYS A 293 -3.01 10.36 -16.64
N VAL A 294 -3.49 10.62 -17.85
CA VAL A 294 -4.07 9.61 -18.73
C VAL A 294 -3.00 8.58 -19.10
N LEU A 295 -3.24 7.33 -18.69
CA LEU A 295 -2.48 6.13 -19.06
C LEU A 295 -3.11 5.47 -20.28
N TRP A 296 -4.42 5.43 -20.40
CA TRP A 296 -5.12 4.88 -21.57
C TRP A 296 -6.21 5.85 -22.02
N PRO A 297 -6.29 6.20 -23.33
CA PRO A 297 -5.61 5.58 -24.48
C PRO A 297 -4.25 6.19 -24.85
N ALA A 298 -3.47 6.67 -23.88
CA ALA A 298 -2.16 7.26 -24.16
C ALA A 298 -1.14 6.22 -24.70
N ALA A 299 -0.39 6.59 -25.74
CA ALA A 299 0.63 5.72 -26.32
C ALA A 299 1.84 5.55 -25.37
N GLY A 300 2.44 4.36 -25.36
CA GLY A 300 3.65 4.06 -24.58
C GLY A 300 3.43 4.03 -23.06
N SER A 301 2.19 3.82 -22.61
CA SER A 301 1.89 3.66 -21.20
C SER A 301 1.98 2.19 -20.75
N VAL A 302 1.85 1.99 -19.43
CA VAL A 302 1.79 0.67 -18.78
C VAL A 302 0.49 -0.08 -19.08
N VAL A 303 -0.55 0.62 -19.55
CA VAL A 303 -1.83 0.05 -19.94
C VAL A 303 -1.81 -0.19 -21.44
N THR A 304 -1.93 -1.45 -21.86
CA THR A 304 -1.78 -1.84 -23.27
C THR A 304 -2.96 -2.65 -23.75
N MET A 305 -3.18 -2.66 -25.07
CA MET A 305 -4.18 -3.51 -25.72
C MET A 305 -3.44 -4.65 -26.44
N THR A 306 -3.72 -5.90 -26.07
CA THR A 306 -3.18 -7.09 -26.74
C THR A 306 -4.34 -8.05 -27.02
N ASP A 307 -4.49 -8.51 -28.26
CA ASP A 307 -5.55 -9.46 -28.68
C ASP A 307 -6.96 -9.04 -28.22
N ASP A 308 -7.32 -7.77 -28.43
CA ASP A 308 -8.58 -7.14 -28.01
C ASP A 308 -8.83 -7.13 -26.49
N ARG A 309 -7.78 -7.34 -25.69
CA ARG A 309 -7.83 -7.26 -24.22
C ARG A 309 -7.03 -6.09 -23.71
N LEU A 310 -7.67 -5.28 -22.87
CA LEU A 310 -7.01 -4.24 -22.12
C LEU A 310 -6.26 -4.90 -20.95
N ARG A 311 -4.94 -4.70 -20.94
CA ARG A 311 -4.02 -5.18 -19.93
C ARG A 311 -3.71 -4.05 -18.96
N VAL A 312 -4.11 -4.22 -17.70
CA VAL A 312 -4.06 -3.18 -16.66
C VAL A 312 -3.21 -3.68 -15.49
N PRO A 313 -2.22 -2.90 -15.01
CA PRO A 313 -1.37 -3.33 -13.91
C PRO A 313 -2.16 -3.44 -12.60
N VAL A 314 -1.77 -4.41 -11.78
CA VAL A 314 -2.28 -4.57 -10.40
C VAL A 314 -1.27 -3.97 -9.43
N LEU A 315 -1.68 -3.01 -8.61
CA LEU A 315 -0.79 -2.42 -7.61
C LEU A 315 -0.40 -3.48 -6.55
N SER A 316 0.90 -3.67 -6.30
CA SER A 316 1.37 -4.47 -5.16
C SER A 316 1.96 -3.62 -4.03
N GLY A 317 2.58 -2.49 -4.38
CA GLY A 317 3.34 -1.65 -3.43
C GLY A 317 4.61 -2.32 -2.89
N LEU A 318 5.04 -3.46 -3.44
CA LEU A 318 6.15 -4.26 -2.90
C LEU A 318 7.50 -3.88 -3.52
N ARG A 319 7.61 -3.97 -4.85
CA ARG A 319 8.85 -3.74 -5.60
C ARG A 319 8.98 -2.33 -6.15
N MET A 320 7.90 -1.54 -6.09
CA MET A 320 7.85 -0.17 -6.63
C MET A 320 8.30 -0.12 -8.09
N LEU A 321 7.93 -1.13 -8.90
CA LEU A 321 8.31 -1.13 -10.30
C LEU A 321 7.64 0.03 -11.06
N PRO A 322 8.28 0.54 -12.13
CA PRO A 322 7.70 1.58 -12.97
C PRO A 322 6.31 1.21 -13.54
N ASP A 323 6.04 -0.08 -13.75
CA ASP A 323 4.77 -0.61 -14.27
C ASP A 323 3.79 -1.11 -13.21
N GLU A 324 4.10 -0.93 -11.91
CA GLU A 324 3.23 -1.28 -10.78
C GLU A 324 2.52 -0.07 -10.16
N GLY A 325 2.55 1.09 -10.82
CA GLY A 325 1.90 2.30 -10.31
C GLY A 325 0.38 2.15 -10.16
N PRO A 326 -0.27 2.96 -9.30
CA PRO A 326 -1.72 3.02 -9.20
C PRO A 326 -2.36 3.32 -10.56
N CYS A 327 -3.35 2.52 -10.96
CA CYS A 327 -4.06 2.66 -12.23
C CYS A 327 -5.57 2.56 -12.01
N TYR A 328 -6.24 3.70 -12.07
CA TYR A 328 -7.69 3.79 -11.93
C TYR A 328 -8.37 3.69 -13.29
N LEU A 329 -9.32 2.78 -13.41
CA LEU A 329 -10.15 2.59 -14.60
C LEU A 329 -11.44 3.37 -14.45
N ILE A 330 -11.77 4.20 -15.43
CA ILE A 330 -12.99 5.01 -15.47
C ILE A 330 -13.90 4.47 -16.57
N GLY A 331 -15.06 3.96 -16.18
CA GLY A 331 -16.10 3.50 -17.10
C GLY A 331 -17.03 4.63 -17.49
N CYS A 332 -17.03 5.00 -18.77
CA CYS A 332 -17.92 6.01 -19.32
C CYS A 332 -19.16 5.37 -19.95
N ASN A 333 -20.36 5.86 -19.64
CA ASN A 333 -21.64 5.43 -20.25
C ASN A 333 -22.10 4.00 -19.95
N HIS A 334 -21.79 3.45 -18.76
CA HIS A 334 -22.24 2.11 -18.37
C HIS A 334 -23.16 2.12 -17.16
N ALA A 335 -24.03 1.09 -17.11
CA ALA A 335 -24.67 0.72 -15.85
C ALA A 335 -23.63 0.06 -14.92
N TYR A 336 -23.77 0.30 -13.62
CA TYR A 336 -22.86 -0.24 -12.61
C TYR A 336 -22.59 -1.74 -12.76
N ALA A 337 -23.64 -2.55 -12.91
CA ALA A 337 -23.52 -4.01 -13.00
C ALA A 337 -22.64 -4.44 -14.19
N GLN A 338 -22.74 -3.76 -15.34
CA GLN A 338 -21.94 -4.09 -16.52
C GLN A 338 -20.46 -3.76 -16.29
N PHE A 339 -20.17 -2.60 -15.71
CA PHE A 339 -18.80 -2.19 -15.39
C PHE A 339 -18.17 -3.11 -14.34
N ARG A 340 -18.93 -3.42 -13.28
CA ARG A 340 -18.55 -4.37 -12.24
C ARG A 340 -18.22 -5.73 -12.83
N ASP A 341 -19.13 -6.31 -13.61
CA ASP A 341 -18.96 -7.67 -14.14
C ASP A 341 -17.82 -7.75 -15.16
N LEU A 342 -17.61 -6.69 -15.95
CA LEU A 342 -16.47 -6.56 -16.87
C LEU A 342 -15.14 -6.65 -16.12
N LEU A 343 -15.00 -5.87 -15.04
CA LEU A 343 -13.76 -5.83 -14.27
C LEU A 343 -13.60 -7.08 -13.39
N ALA A 344 -14.67 -7.56 -12.75
CA ALA A 344 -14.63 -8.79 -11.96
C ALA A 344 -14.32 -10.04 -12.81
N GLY A 345 -14.68 -10.01 -14.11
CA GLY A 345 -14.37 -11.07 -15.07
C GLY A 345 -12.96 -11.00 -15.68
N ALA A 346 -12.10 -10.08 -15.23
CA ALA A 346 -10.74 -9.98 -15.73
C ALA A 346 -9.92 -11.24 -15.42
N LEU A 347 -9.13 -11.69 -16.40
CA LEU A 347 -8.15 -12.75 -16.18
C LEU A 347 -6.92 -12.13 -15.52
N ILE A 348 -6.61 -12.63 -14.33
CA ILE A 348 -5.41 -12.26 -13.59
C ILE A 348 -4.25 -13.12 -14.10
N GLU A 349 -3.22 -12.48 -14.66
CA GLU A 349 -2.06 -13.17 -15.22
C GLU A 349 -0.76 -12.71 -14.55
N PRO A 350 0.11 -13.64 -14.14
CA PRO A 350 1.43 -13.28 -13.64
C PRO A 350 2.33 -12.77 -14.76
N VAL A 351 3.15 -11.78 -14.46
CA VAL A 351 4.24 -11.34 -15.32
C VAL A 351 5.39 -12.28 -15.12
N ASN A 352 5.64 -13.12 -16.12
CA ASN A 352 6.94 -13.75 -16.24
C ASN A 352 7.91 -12.66 -16.72
N LEU A 353 8.57 -11.98 -15.77
CA LEU A 353 9.81 -11.30 -16.09
C LEU A 353 10.74 -12.40 -16.60
N ALA A 354 10.99 -12.42 -17.90
CA ALA A 354 12.02 -13.32 -18.43
C ALA A 354 13.28 -13.04 -17.61
N PRO A 355 13.96 -14.06 -17.04
CA PRO A 355 15.23 -13.82 -16.38
C PRO A 355 16.11 -13.11 -17.40
N SER A 356 16.62 -11.94 -17.05
CA SER A 356 17.55 -11.19 -17.88
C SER A 356 18.70 -12.14 -18.22
N THR A 357 18.69 -12.68 -19.44
CA THR A 357 19.83 -13.40 -19.98
C THR A 357 20.88 -12.35 -20.30
N SER A 358 21.73 -12.07 -19.33
CA SER A 358 23.00 -11.37 -19.51
C SER A 358 24.13 -12.30 -19.08
#